data_AF-A0AAV9IIU0-F1
#
_entry.id   AF-A0AAV9IIU0-F1
#
_cell.length_a   1.000
_cell.length_b   1.000
_cell.length_c   1.000
_cell.angle_alpha   90.00
_cell.angle_beta   90.00
_cell.angle_gamma   90.00
#
_symmetry.space_group_name_H-M   'P 1'
#
loop_
_entity.id
_entity.type
_entity.pdbx_description
1 polymer ?
#
loop_
_entity_poly.entity_id
_entity_poly.type
_entity_poly.pdbx_seq_one_letter_code
_entity_poly.pdbx_strand_id
1 'polypeptide(L)'
;MMCSLPTTTSNNEQPLLQFPHVRLERPDENKTCFGDLHIGESWFCLSTENDPENSFRVEAKNLVLQAICREHLEKPSIYCQVESNEEEFETIYIIPEDSSLVDKVFEALCELVRRNPVPLDEGEGSGEEEWYGNVPWSMDNYDTEQFEDAEEEETSPPS
;
A
#
# COMPACT_ATOMS: atom_id res chain seq x y z
N MET A 1 11.68 23.72 -18.90
CA MET A 1 12.31 22.40 -18.86
C MET A 1 11.21 21.40 -19.14
N MET A 2 11.30 20.65 -20.23
CA MET A 2 10.32 19.63 -20.59
C MET A 2 10.80 18.33 -19.95
N CYS A 3 10.06 17.83 -18.96
CA CYS A 3 10.28 16.50 -18.40
C CYS A 3 9.73 15.49 -19.41
N SER A 4 10.61 14.88 -20.20
CA SER A 4 10.28 13.74 -21.02
C SER A 4 10.15 12.52 -20.11
N LEU A 5 8.92 12.05 -19.91
CA LEU A 5 8.66 10.72 -19.33
C LEU A 5 9.26 9.64 -20.26
N PRO A 6 9.89 8.59 -19.72
CA PRO A 6 10.37 7.48 -20.55
C PRO A 6 9.18 6.81 -21.25
N THR A 7 9.15 6.98 -22.56
CA THR A 7 8.15 6.39 -23.45
C THR A 7 8.51 4.93 -23.74
N THR A 8 7.51 4.06 -23.67
CA THR A 8 7.45 2.71 -24.26
C THR A 8 8.38 1.64 -23.67
N THR A 9 7.93 0.97 -22.61
CA THR A 9 8.16 -0.49 -22.51
C THR A 9 6.86 -1.15 -22.93
N SER A 10 6.82 -1.63 -24.17
CA SER A 10 5.74 -2.46 -24.70
C SER A 10 5.81 -3.85 -24.07
N ASN A 11 5.50 -3.97 -22.78
CA ASN A 11 5.17 -5.26 -22.20
C ASN A 11 3.72 -5.59 -22.57
N ASN A 12 3.57 -6.50 -23.52
CA ASN A 12 2.30 -7.11 -23.93
C ASN A 12 1.69 -8.02 -22.84
N GLU A 13 1.99 -7.74 -21.58
CA GLU A 13 1.45 -8.48 -20.45
C GLU A 13 0.00 -8.07 -20.26
N GLN A 14 -0.90 -9.04 -20.31
CA GLN A 14 -2.30 -8.80 -20.03
C GLN A 14 -2.51 -8.63 -18.53
N PRO A 15 -3.43 -7.75 -18.10
CA PRO A 15 -3.80 -7.67 -16.70
C PRO A 15 -4.41 -9.00 -16.25
N LEU A 16 -3.95 -9.50 -15.10
CA LEU A 16 -4.50 -10.68 -14.45
C LEU A 16 -5.80 -10.35 -13.71
N LEU A 17 -5.84 -9.18 -13.09
CA LEU A 17 -6.97 -8.67 -12.33
C LEU A 17 -7.30 -7.24 -12.77
N GLN A 18 -8.58 -6.91 -12.71
CA GLN A 18 -9.10 -5.58 -12.98
C GLN A 18 -10.12 -5.20 -11.92
N PHE A 19 -10.01 -3.99 -11.40
CA PHE A 19 -10.96 -3.39 -10.47
C PHE A 19 -11.45 -2.07 -11.07
N PRO A 20 -12.74 -1.98 -11.43
CA PRO A 20 -13.26 -0.77 -12.06
C PRO A 20 -13.48 0.35 -11.05
N HIS A 21 -13.54 1.59 -11.55
CA HIS A 21 -13.93 2.77 -10.78
C HIS A 21 -13.11 2.98 -9.50
N VAL A 22 -11.80 3.01 -9.66
CA VAL A 22 -10.82 3.27 -8.61
C VAL A 22 -10.34 4.72 -8.70
N ARG A 23 -10.33 5.40 -7.56
CA ARG A 23 -9.67 6.69 -7.39
C ARG A 23 -8.26 6.46 -6.83
N LEU A 24 -7.28 7.14 -7.38
CA LEU A 24 -5.91 7.16 -6.86
C LEU A 24 -5.54 8.58 -6.47
N GLU A 25 -5.07 8.76 -5.24
CA GLU A 25 -4.59 10.04 -4.72
C GLU A 25 -3.09 10.01 -4.46
N ARG A 26 -2.40 11.06 -4.90
CA ARG A 26 -0.96 11.27 -4.72
C ARG A 26 -0.80 12.59 -3.97
N PRO A 27 -0.84 12.55 -2.62
CA PRO A 27 -0.79 13.74 -1.78
C PRO A 27 0.47 14.59 -2.04
N ASP A 28 1.61 13.96 -2.30
CA ASP A 28 2.88 14.65 -2.56
C ASP A 28 2.82 15.56 -3.80
N GLU A 29 2.05 15.15 -4.83
CA GLU A 29 1.81 15.93 -6.04
C GLU A 29 0.49 16.72 -6.01
N ASN A 30 -0.30 16.62 -4.94
CA ASN A 30 -1.68 17.11 -4.84
C ASN A 30 -2.52 16.72 -6.07
N LYS A 31 -2.40 15.46 -6.50
CA LYS A 31 -2.99 14.94 -7.74
C LYS A 31 -3.92 13.77 -7.47
N THR A 32 -5.07 13.78 -8.15
CA THR A 32 -6.08 12.73 -8.06
C THR A 32 -6.42 12.22 -9.47
N CYS A 33 -6.40 10.90 -9.64
CA CYS A 33 -6.77 10.21 -10.87
C CYS A 33 -7.95 9.28 -10.63
N PHE A 34 -8.74 9.01 -11.68
CA PHE A 34 -9.90 8.12 -11.64
C PHE A 34 -9.85 7.18 -12.85
N GLY A 35 -9.98 5.89 -12.62
CA GLY A 35 -9.95 4.93 -13.71
C GLY A 35 -10.08 3.50 -13.22
N ASP A 36 -9.62 2.59 -14.06
CA ASP A 36 -9.62 1.17 -13.74
C ASP A 36 -8.23 0.76 -13.26
N LEU A 37 -8.18 0.05 -12.13
CA LEU A 37 -6.96 -0.51 -11.60
C LEU A 37 -6.73 -1.88 -12.22
N HIS A 38 -5.62 -2.02 -12.92
CA HIS A 38 -5.16 -3.24 -13.55
C HIS A 38 -3.95 -3.77 -12.79
N ILE A 39 -3.92 -5.07 -12.52
CA ILE A 39 -2.79 -5.75 -11.88
C ILE A 39 -2.29 -6.85 -12.82
N GLY A 40 -1.05 -6.73 -13.27
CA GLY A 40 -0.34 -7.71 -14.10
C GLY A 40 0.49 -8.69 -13.27
N GLU A 41 1.44 -9.37 -13.92
CA GLU A 41 2.34 -10.32 -13.24
C GLU A 41 3.39 -9.61 -12.38
N SER A 42 3.92 -8.49 -12.85
CA SER A 42 4.99 -7.71 -12.18
C SER A 42 4.68 -6.23 -11.97
N TRP A 43 3.45 -5.79 -12.20
CA TRP A 43 3.07 -4.38 -12.15
C TRP A 43 1.61 -4.18 -11.76
N PHE A 44 1.27 -2.97 -11.33
CA PHE A 44 -0.10 -2.49 -11.35
C PHE A 44 -0.17 -1.12 -12.04
N CYS A 45 -1.32 -0.80 -12.62
CA CYS A 45 -1.55 0.43 -13.35
C CYS A 45 -2.98 0.92 -13.12
N LEU A 46 -3.14 2.20 -12.83
CA LEU A 46 -4.42 2.87 -12.98
C LEU A 46 -4.50 3.45 -14.40
N SER A 47 -5.41 2.93 -15.22
CA SER A 47 -5.69 3.46 -16.55
C SER A 47 -6.93 4.34 -16.55
N THR A 48 -6.75 5.55 -17.06
CA THR A 48 -7.76 6.60 -17.22
C THR A 48 -8.25 6.61 -18.67
N GLU A 49 -9.51 6.26 -18.93
CA GLU A 49 -10.06 6.21 -20.31
C GLU A 49 -9.97 7.55 -21.05
N ASN A 50 -10.04 8.66 -20.33
CA ASN A 50 -10.09 10.01 -20.91
C ASN A 50 -8.73 10.68 -21.07
N ASP A 51 -7.68 10.17 -20.42
CA ASP A 51 -6.37 10.81 -20.41
C ASP A 51 -5.25 9.80 -20.14
N PRO A 52 -4.68 9.17 -21.18
CA PRO A 52 -3.62 8.19 -21.01
C PRO A 52 -2.33 8.79 -20.44
N GLU A 53 -2.09 10.10 -20.58
CA GLU A 53 -0.95 10.78 -19.94
C GLU A 53 -1.14 10.88 -18.41
N ASN A 54 -2.36 10.66 -17.94
CA ASN A 54 -2.71 10.63 -16.53
C ASN A 54 -2.76 9.23 -15.92
N SER A 55 -2.38 8.22 -16.71
CA SER A 55 -2.22 6.86 -16.21
C SER A 55 -1.04 6.79 -15.24
N PHE A 56 -1.16 5.92 -14.23
CA PHE A 56 -0.14 5.75 -13.20
C PHE A 56 0.21 4.28 -13.11
N ARG A 57 1.46 3.94 -13.42
CA ARG A 57 1.96 2.57 -13.43
C ARG A 57 3.12 2.43 -12.45
N VAL A 58 3.08 1.35 -11.67
CA VAL A 58 4.10 0.99 -10.69
C VAL A 58 4.51 -0.45 -10.93
N GLU A 59 5.83 -0.66 -11.01
CA GLU A 59 6.41 -2.00 -11.03
C GLU A 59 6.42 -2.56 -9.61
N ALA A 60 6.16 -3.86 -9.45
CA ALA A 60 6.03 -4.53 -8.16
C ALA A 60 7.25 -4.33 -7.26
N LYS A 61 8.46 -4.30 -7.85
CA LYS A 61 9.72 -4.06 -7.14
C LYS A 61 9.80 -2.66 -6.49
N ASN A 62 9.04 -1.69 -7.00
CA ASN A 62 8.99 -0.33 -6.45
C ASN A 62 7.90 -0.20 -5.38
N LEU A 63 7.02 -1.19 -5.19
CA LEU A 63 6.01 -1.16 -4.13
C LEU A 63 6.65 -1.62 -2.82
N VAL A 64 6.98 -0.66 -1.96
CA VAL A 64 7.72 -0.88 -0.70
C VAL A 64 6.78 -1.35 0.40
N LEU A 65 5.62 -0.71 0.51
CA LEU A 65 4.64 -1.00 1.54
C LEU A 65 3.23 -0.83 1.01
N GLN A 66 2.33 -1.70 1.46
CA GLN A 66 0.90 -1.61 1.25
C GLN A 66 0.17 -1.92 2.55
N ALA A 67 -0.84 -1.13 2.91
CA ALA A 67 -1.65 -1.30 4.10
C ALA A 67 -3.08 -0.82 3.88
N ILE A 68 -4.05 -1.44 4.56
CA ILE A 68 -5.43 -0.96 4.54
C ILE A 68 -5.55 0.24 5.49
N CYS A 69 -6.06 1.35 4.98
CA CYS A 69 -6.33 2.56 5.73
C CYS A 69 -7.85 2.82 5.81
N ARG A 70 -8.40 2.90 7.03
CA ARG A 70 -9.85 3.10 7.27
C ARG A 70 -10.21 4.43 7.91
N GLU A 71 -9.22 5.18 8.40
CA GLU A 71 -9.45 6.36 9.25
C GLU A 71 -8.96 7.69 8.64
N HIS A 72 -8.18 7.65 7.55
CA HIS A 72 -7.58 8.86 6.97
C HIS A 72 -8.43 9.53 5.88
N LEU A 73 -9.28 8.76 5.21
CA LEU A 73 -10.09 9.21 4.08
C LEU A 73 -11.57 8.92 4.32
N GLU A 74 -12.44 9.56 3.52
CA GLU A 74 -13.91 9.38 3.60
C GLU A 74 -14.36 7.92 3.39
N LYS A 75 -13.52 7.09 2.77
CA LYS A 75 -13.77 5.68 2.48
C LYS A 75 -12.56 4.82 2.84
N PRO A 76 -12.79 3.54 3.20
CA PRO A 76 -11.73 2.53 3.26
C PRO A 76 -10.89 2.56 1.98
N SER A 77 -9.57 2.54 2.17
CA SER A 77 -8.58 2.74 1.11
C SER A 77 -7.35 1.90 1.39
N ILE A 78 -6.42 1.88 0.44
CA ILE A 78 -5.14 1.22 0.57
C ILE A 78 -4.07 2.29 0.48
N TYR A 79 -3.35 2.45 1.58
CA TYR A 79 -2.12 3.22 1.63
C TYR A 79 -1.01 2.41 0.95
N CYS A 80 -0.27 3.03 0.03
CA CYS A 80 0.94 2.45 -0.52
C CYS A 80 2.09 3.45 -0.47
N GLN A 81 3.28 2.93 -0.20
CA GLN A 81 4.54 3.64 -0.34
C GLN A 81 5.28 3.07 -1.54
N VAL A 82 5.62 3.94 -2.49
CA VAL A 82 6.26 3.56 -3.75
C VAL A 82 7.63 4.22 -3.83
N GLU A 83 8.65 3.44 -4.14
CA GLU A 83 9.99 3.96 -4.42
C GLU A 83 10.02 4.65 -5.79
N SER A 84 10.43 5.91 -5.77
CA SER A 84 10.66 6.73 -6.95
C SER A 84 12.15 6.73 -7.31
N ASN A 85 12.50 7.39 -8.42
CA ASN A 85 13.91 7.62 -8.74
C ASN A 85 14.52 8.56 -7.67
N GLU A 86 15.79 8.34 -7.30
CA GLU A 86 16.56 9.16 -6.34
C GLU A 86 16.31 8.87 -4.84
N GLU A 87 15.98 7.63 -4.47
CA GLU A 87 15.79 7.20 -3.06
C GLU A 87 14.65 7.95 -2.33
N GLU A 88 13.78 8.64 -3.07
CA GLU A 88 12.58 9.27 -2.55
C GLU A 88 11.39 8.30 -2.61
N PHE A 89 10.54 8.37 -1.60
CA PHE A 89 9.31 7.59 -1.54
C PHE A 89 8.10 8.48 -1.82
N GLU A 90 7.27 8.07 -2.78
CA GLU A 90 5.98 8.67 -3.06
C GLU A 90 4.89 7.94 -2.27
N THR A 91 4.00 8.70 -1.63
CA THR A 91 2.81 8.14 -0.99
C THR A 91 1.66 8.14 -1.99
N ILE A 92 0.95 7.01 -2.09
CA ILE A 92 -0.28 6.93 -2.87
C ILE A 92 -1.40 6.27 -2.07
N TYR A 93 -2.64 6.69 -2.32
CA TYR A 93 -3.85 6.06 -1.79
C TYR A 93 -4.69 5.50 -2.92
N ILE A 94 -5.02 4.22 -2.84
CA ILE A 94 -5.93 3.54 -3.78
C ILE A 94 -7.29 3.40 -3.10
N ILE A 95 -8.31 4.02 -3.69
CA ILE A 95 -9.64 4.15 -3.11
C ILE A 95 -10.66 3.59 -4.12
N PRO A 96 -11.03 2.30 -3.99
CA PRO A 96 -12.12 1.72 -4.77
C PRO A 96 -13.43 2.47 -4.49
N GLU A 97 -14.27 2.66 -5.52
CA GLU A 97 -15.60 3.25 -5.33
C GLU A 97 -16.46 2.39 -4.38
N ASP A 98 -16.39 1.07 -4.55
CA ASP A 98 -16.99 0.07 -3.68
C ASP A 98 -15.99 -0.39 -2.59
N SER A 99 -16.28 -0.01 -1.34
CA SER A 99 -15.45 -0.35 -0.19
C SER A 99 -15.34 -1.84 0.09
N SER A 100 -16.24 -2.68 -0.44
CA SER A 100 -16.14 -4.14 -0.33
C SER A 100 -14.98 -4.74 -1.14
N LEU A 101 -14.40 -3.97 -2.07
CA LEU A 101 -13.27 -4.39 -2.89
C LEU A 101 -11.91 -4.11 -2.24
N VAL A 102 -11.85 -3.34 -1.15
CA VAL A 102 -10.59 -2.94 -0.52
C VAL A 102 -9.75 -4.14 -0.11
N ASP A 103 -10.34 -5.12 0.57
CA ASP A 103 -9.62 -6.32 0.99
C ASP A 103 -9.11 -7.12 -0.22
N LYS A 104 -9.91 -7.21 -1.30
CA LYS A 104 -9.51 -7.91 -2.53
C LYS A 104 -8.38 -7.23 -3.28
N VAL A 105 -8.41 -5.90 -3.36
CA VAL A 105 -7.33 -5.12 -3.99
C VAL A 105 -6.06 -5.24 -3.14
N PHE A 106 -6.18 -5.18 -1.81
CA PHE A 106 -5.05 -5.36 -0.90
C PHE A 106 -4.43 -6.75 -1.03
N GLU A 107 -5.23 -7.81 -1.04
CA GLU A 107 -4.77 -9.18 -1.27
C GLU A 107 -4.07 -9.33 -2.62
N ALA A 108 -4.60 -8.70 -3.67
CA ALA A 108 -3.99 -8.73 -5.00
C ALA A 108 -2.62 -8.03 -5.03
N LEU A 109 -2.45 -6.90 -4.32
CA LEU A 109 -1.15 -6.25 -4.17
C LEU A 109 -0.17 -7.10 -3.34
N CYS A 110 -0.64 -7.77 -2.29
CA CYS A 110 0.19 -8.72 -1.53
C CYS A 110 0.67 -9.90 -2.39
N GLU A 111 -0.22 -10.46 -3.21
CA GLU A 111 0.12 -11.49 -4.19
C GLU A 111 1.13 -10.99 -5.23
N LEU A 112 0.98 -9.75 -5.70
CA LEU A 112 1.90 -9.12 -6.63
C LEU A 112 3.33 -9.05 -6.05
N VAL A 113 3.48 -8.54 -4.82
CA VAL A 113 4.79 -8.46 -4.15
C VAL A 113 5.36 -9.86 -3.87
N ARG A 114 4.52 -10.81 -3.43
CA ARG A 114 4.95 -12.19 -3.14
C ARG A 114 5.53 -12.89 -4.37
N ARG A 115 5.03 -12.60 -5.57
CA ARG A 115 5.52 -13.17 -6.83
C ARG A 115 6.78 -12.51 -7.34
N ASN A 116 7.08 -11.29 -6.90
CA ASN A 116 8.19 -10.48 -7.36
C ASN A 116 9.11 -10.11 -6.17
N PRO A 117 9.75 -11.10 -5.54
CA PRO A 117 10.68 -10.81 -4.44
C PRO A 117 11.84 -9.97 -4.95
N VAL A 118 12.15 -8.87 -4.26
CA VAL A 118 13.34 -8.07 -4.54
C VAL A 118 14.55 -8.87 -4.04
N PRO A 119 15.54 -9.17 -4.90
CA PRO A 119 16.74 -9.86 -4.46
C PRO A 119 17.45 -9.00 -3.41
N LEU A 120 17.81 -9.61 -2.28
CA LEU A 120 18.66 -8.98 -1.29
C LEU A 120 20.01 -8.71 -1.96
N ASP A 121 20.41 -7.44 -2.03
CA ASP A 121 21.75 -7.12 -2.50
C ASP A 121 22.74 -7.59 -1.44
N GLU A 122 23.50 -8.65 -1.73
CA GLU A 122 24.57 -9.17 -0.87
C GLU A 122 25.85 -8.31 -1.00
N GLY A 123 25.69 -6.99 -1.12
CA GLY A 123 26.76 -6.01 -1.25
C GLY A 123 27.36 -5.64 0.11
N GLU A 124 28.66 -5.91 0.28
CA GLU A 124 29.46 -5.66 1.49
C GLU A 124 29.25 -4.26 2.11
N GLY A 125 28.65 -4.21 3.30
CA GLY A 125 28.54 -3.02 4.13
C GLY A 125 28.49 -3.39 5.61
N SER A 126 29.63 -3.25 6.29
CA SER A 126 29.75 -3.41 7.74
C SER A 126 28.95 -2.34 8.48
N GLY A 127 28.06 -2.75 9.38
CA GLY A 127 27.50 -1.89 10.41
C GLY A 127 26.01 -2.09 10.60
N GLU A 128 25.64 -2.93 11.57
CA GLU A 128 24.50 -2.72 12.47
C GLU A 128 23.23 -2.02 11.93
N GLU A 129 22.67 -2.48 10.81
CA GLU A 129 21.30 -2.14 10.44
C GLU A 129 20.37 -3.30 10.85
N GLU A 130 19.69 -3.10 11.98
CA GLU A 130 18.59 -3.94 12.45
C GLU A 130 17.44 -3.88 11.43
N TRP A 131 17.44 -4.82 10.49
CA TRP A 131 16.38 -5.01 9.53
C TRP A 131 15.05 -5.38 10.22
N TYR A 132 14.14 -4.42 10.36
CA TYR A 132 12.72 -4.64 10.69
C TYR A 132 11.96 -5.19 9.47
N GLY A 133 12.38 -6.34 8.94
CA GLY A 133 11.91 -6.81 7.64
C GLY A 133 11.76 -8.32 7.50
N ASN A 134 11.59 -9.07 8.59
CA ASN A 134 10.95 -10.40 8.59
C ASN A 134 10.88 -10.98 10.00
N VAL A 135 10.17 -10.29 10.89
CA VAL A 135 9.68 -10.96 12.10
C VAL A 135 8.36 -11.62 11.68
N PRO A 136 8.24 -12.96 11.66
CA PRO A 136 6.91 -13.53 11.82
C PRO A 136 6.43 -12.97 13.15
N TRP A 137 5.31 -12.26 13.15
CA TRP A 137 4.66 -11.91 14.40
C TRP A 137 4.17 -13.23 14.98
N SER A 138 5.06 -13.94 15.69
CA SER A 138 4.69 -15.04 16.55
C SER A 138 3.74 -14.44 17.56
N MET A 139 2.46 -14.69 17.32
CA MET A 139 1.33 -14.34 18.15
C MET A 139 1.32 -15.26 19.37
N ASP A 140 2.44 -15.28 20.10
CA ASP A 140 2.69 -16.08 21.31
C ASP A 140 3.11 -15.15 22.46
N ASN A 141 2.38 -14.05 22.63
CA ASN A 141 2.32 -13.33 23.89
C ASN A 141 0.86 -13.00 24.24
N TYR A 142 0.06 -14.06 24.35
CA TYR A 142 -1.10 -14.05 25.23
C TYR A 142 -0.58 -14.24 26.65
N ASP A 143 -0.21 -13.14 27.32
CA ASP A 143 -0.09 -13.15 28.77
C ASP A 143 -1.51 -13.16 29.35
N THR A 144 -2.00 -14.36 29.60
CA THR A 144 -3.33 -14.66 30.14
C THR A 144 -3.23 -14.86 31.64
N GLU A 145 -2.78 -13.89 32.44
CA GLU A 145 -2.94 -13.90 33.90
C GLU A 145 -2.96 -12.43 34.39
N GLN A 146 -4.10 -11.77 34.63
CA GLN A 146 -4.85 -11.92 35.87
C GLN A 146 -6.19 -11.18 35.74
N PHE A 147 -7.28 -11.94 35.81
CA PHE A 147 -8.52 -11.45 36.42
C PHE A 147 -8.34 -11.61 37.93
N GLU A 148 -8.59 -10.56 38.70
CA GLU A 148 -9.23 -10.69 40.01
C GLU A 148 -9.99 -9.40 40.34
N ASP A 149 -11.12 -9.62 41.00
CA ASP A 149 -12.34 -8.83 40.98
C ASP A 149 -12.33 -7.50 41.77
N ALA A 150 -13.31 -6.68 41.37
CA ALA A 150 -14.08 -5.67 42.09
C ALA A 150 -13.81 -5.41 43.58
N GLU A 151 -13.67 -4.13 43.94
CA GLU A 151 -14.46 -3.51 45.02
C GLU A 151 -14.86 -2.07 44.64
N GLU A 152 -16.16 -1.79 44.70
CA GLU A 152 -16.76 -0.47 44.63
C GLU A 152 -16.48 0.28 45.95
N GLU A 153 -15.95 1.50 45.90
CA GLU A 153 -16.04 2.41 47.06
C GLU A 153 -16.61 3.77 46.60
N GLU A 154 -17.91 3.92 46.82
CA GLU A 154 -18.61 5.20 46.79
C GLU A 154 -17.95 6.19 47.76
N THR A 155 -17.44 7.31 47.24
CA THR A 155 -17.24 8.50 48.06
C THR A 155 -18.14 9.61 47.54
N SER A 156 -19.33 9.69 48.13
CA SER A 156 -20.22 10.84 47.99
C SER A 156 -19.54 12.10 48.57
N PRO A 157 -19.72 13.29 47.96
CA PRO A 157 -19.18 14.54 48.49
C PRO A 157 -20.08 15.10 49.60
N PRO A 158 -19.54 15.58 50.73
CA PRO A 158 -20.31 16.41 51.65
C PRO A 158 -20.29 17.89 51.22
N SER A 159 -21.44 18.51 51.48
CA SER A 159 -21.93 19.82 51.03
C SER A 159 -21.24 21.05 51.62
#